data_AF-A0A6B3GG38-F1
#
_entry.id   AF-A0A6B3GG38-F1
#
_cell.length_a   1.000
_cell.length_b   1.000
_cell.length_c   1.000
_cell.angle_alpha   90.00
_cell.angle_beta   90.00
_cell.angle_gamma   90.00
#
_symmetry.space_group_name_H-M   'P 1'
#
loop_
_entity.id
_entity.type
_entity.pdbx_description
1 polymer ?
#
loop_
_entity_poly.entity_id
_entity_poly.type
_entity_poly.pdbx_seq_one_letter_code
_entity_poly.pdbx_strand_id
1 'polypeptide(L)' 'MTHQLPATARISLGGMALLLVLAGSALPAAASPADTSRTPVEATVEEQRLDRAAPQEILRRSGFDTFAPRFERALKHAKS' A
#
# COMPACT_ATOMS: atom_id res chain seq x y z
N MET A 1 3.16 -22.95 50.35
CA MET A 1 1.81 -23.24 49.83
C MET A 1 1.75 -22.73 48.40
N THR A 2 1.65 -23.64 47.43
CA THR A 2 1.62 -23.35 46.00
C THR A 2 0.24 -22.82 45.63
N HIS A 3 0.12 -21.54 45.28
CA HIS A 3 -1.13 -20.97 44.78
C HIS A 3 -1.39 -21.50 43.36
N GLN A 4 -2.10 -22.62 43.27
CA GLN A 4 -2.62 -23.10 41.98
C GLN A 4 -3.69 -22.12 41.50
N LEU A 5 -3.37 -21.37 40.44
CA LEU A 5 -4.33 -20.50 39.75
C LEU A 5 -5.55 -21.34 39.31
N PRO A 6 -6.78 -20.92 39.64
CA PRO A 6 -8.00 -21.68 39.36
C PRO A 6 -8.18 -21.90 37.85
N ALA A 7 -8.67 -23.08 37.47
CA ALA A 7 -8.81 -23.49 36.06
C ALA A 7 -9.63 -22.49 35.21
N THR A 8 -10.58 -21.78 35.82
CA THR A 8 -11.37 -20.71 35.20
C THR A 8 -10.52 -19.54 34.70
N ALA A 9 -9.48 -19.15 35.44
CA ALA A 9 -8.56 -18.07 35.03
C ALA A 9 -7.67 -18.48 33.84
N ARG A 10 -7.36 -19.78 33.71
CA ARG A 10 -6.62 -20.32 32.57
C ARG A 10 -7.49 -20.37 31.32
N ILE A 11 -8.77 -20.70 31.48
CA ILE A 11 -9.76 -20.74 30.39
C ILE A 11 -10.05 -19.32 29.88
N SER A 12 -10.19 -18.32 30.77
CA SER A 12 -10.42 -16.94 30.35
C SER A 12 -9.25 -16.37 29.57
N LEU A 13 -8.01 -16.66 29.98
CA LEU A 13 -6.81 -16.19 29.30
C LEU A 13 -6.61 -16.91 27.95
N GLY A 14 -6.83 -18.22 27.90
CA GLY A 14 -6.78 -19.00 26.66
C GLY A 14 -7.86 -18.60 25.65
N GLY A 15 -9.08 -18.34 26.13
CA GLY A 15 -10.18 -17.84 25.29
C GLY A 15 -9.91 -16.45 24.73
N MET A 16 -9.36 -15.53 25.53
CA MET A 16 -8.93 -14.21 25.07
C MET A 16 -7.81 -14.28 24.03
N ALA A 17 -6.79 -15.11 24.26
CA ALA A 17 -5.70 -15.31 23.31
C ALA A 17 -6.20 -15.88 21.97
N LEU A 18 -7.14 -16.83 22.01
CA LEU A 18 -7.75 -17.38 20.80
C LEU A 18 -8.58 -16.33 20.05
N LEU A 19 -9.38 -15.52 20.75
CA LEU A 19 -10.14 -14.41 20.15
C LEU A 19 -9.21 -13.36 19.51
N LEU A 20 -8.09 -13.04 20.14
CA LEU A 20 -7.08 -12.12 19.59
C LEU A 20 -6.42 -12.68 18.31
N VAL A 21 -6.14 -13.98 18.26
CA VAL A 21 -5.60 -14.65 17.06
C VAL A 21 -6.62 -14.67 15.92
N LEU A 22 -7.88 -15.00 16.20
CA LEU A 22 -8.94 -14.98 15.18
C LEU A 22 -9.24 -13.56 14.68
N ALA A 23 -9.22 -12.56 15.55
CA ALA A 23 -9.42 -11.16 15.16
C ALA A 23 -8.21 -10.55 14.43
N GLY A 24 -6.99 -11.01 14.74
CA GLY A 24 -5.75 -10.55 14.13
C GLY A 24 -5.62 -10.86 12.64
N SER A 25 -6.35 -11.86 12.14
CA SER A 25 -6.38 -12.25 10.72
C SER A 25 -7.01 -11.20 9.79
N ALA A 26 -7.76 -10.23 10.32
CA ALA A 26 -8.41 -9.19 9.52
C ALA A 26 -7.60 -7.88 9.48
N LEU A 27 -6.42 -7.80 10.12
CA LEU A 27 -5.60 -6.61 10.02
C LEU A 27 -5.03 -6.49 8.60
N PRO A 28 -5.18 -5.33 7.94
CA PRO A 28 -4.48 -5.06 6.70
C PRO A 28 -2.99 -5.30 6.91
N ALA A 29 -2.35 -6.07 6.03
CA ALA A 29 -0.90 -6.21 6.05
C ALA A 29 -0.29 -4.80 5.94
N ALA A 30 0.41 -4.37 6.98
CA ALA A 30 1.14 -3.12 6.95
C ALA A 30 2.24 -3.25 5.88
N ALA A 31 2.07 -2.53 4.78
CA ALA A 31 3.09 -2.46 3.75
C ALA A 31 4.36 -1.87 4.34
N SER A 32 5.48 -2.59 4.23
CA SER A 32 6.79 -2.05 4.61
C SER A 32 7.05 -0.78 3.79
N PRO A 33 7.55 0.32 4.38
CA PRO A 33 7.88 1.52 3.62
C PRO A 33 8.88 1.16 2.54
N ALA A 34 8.50 1.35 1.28
CA ALA A 34 9.41 1.19 0.16
C ALA A 34 10.60 2.15 0.34
N ASP A 35 11.82 1.65 0.15
CA ASP A 35 13.02 2.48 0.19
C ASP A 35 12.88 3.58 -0.86
N THR A 36 12.75 4.83 -0.38
CA THR A 36 12.63 6.03 -1.21
C THR A 36 13.96 6.47 -1.82
N SER A 37 15.03 5.68 -1.69
CA SER A 37 16.23 5.79 -2.52
C SER A 37 15.84 5.56 -3.97
N ARG A 38 15.35 6.63 -4.60
CA ARG A 38 14.79 6.64 -5.94
C ARG A 38 15.95 6.58 -6.93
N THR A 39 16.54 5.41 -7.09
CA THR A 39 17.28 5.08 -8.31
C THR A 39 16.30 5.27 -9.46
N PRO A 40 16.67 6.01 -10.53
CA PRO A 40 15.83 6.10 -11.71
C PRO A 40 15.58 4.68 -12.22
N VAL A 41 14.31 4.25 -12.18
CA VAL A 41 13.92 2.99 -12.81
C VAL A 41 14.04 3.21 -14.30
N GLU A 42 14.77 2.33 -15.00
CA GLU A 42 14.80 2.39 -16.46
C GLU A 42 13.38 2.23 -17.00
N ALA A 43 12.97 3.17 -17.84
CA ALA A 43 11.68 3.09 -18.51
C ALA A 43 11.65 1.81 -19.37
N THR A 44 10.53 1.11 -19.31
CA THR A 44 10.30 -0.05 -20.18
C THR A 44 10.27 0.37 -21.65
N VAL A 45 10.46 -0.59 -22.55
CA VAL A 45 10.39 -0.34 -24.00
C VAL A 45 9.04 0.28 -24.40
N GLU A 46 7.95 -0.14 -23.77
CA GLU A 46 6.61 0.41 -24.04
C GLU A 46 6.47 1.86 -23.54
N GLU A 47 7.07 2.20 -22.41
CA GLU A 47 7.11 3.58 -21.91
C GLU A 47 7.97 4.48 -22.81
N GLN A 48 9.12 3.99 -23.28
CA GLN A 48 9.95 4.72 -24.24
C GLN A 48 9.24 4.96 -25.58
N ARG A 49 8.32 4.07 -25.98
CA ARG A 49 7.51 4.27 -27.19
C ARG A 49 6.55 5.44 -27.05
N LEU A 50 6.20 5.85 -25.83
CA LEU A 50 5.32 6.98 -25.58
C LEU A 50 5.93 8.31 -26.05
N ASP A 51 7.26 8.42 -26.09
CA ASP A 51 7.97 9.63 -26.52
C ASP A 51 7.92 9.87 -28.04
N ARG A 52 7.40 8.90 -28.80
CA ARG A 52 7.25 9.04 -30.25
C ARG A 52 6.15 10.07 -30.59
N ALA A 53 6.31 10.69 -31.76
CA ALA A 53 5.43 11.78 -32.20
C ALA A 53 3.93 11.41 -32.22
N ALA A 54 3.59 10.23 -32.74
CA ALA A 54 2.19 9.81 -32.85
C ALA A 54 1.51 9.59 -31.48
N PRO A 55 2.07 8.80 -30.54
CA PRO A 55 1.55 8.72 -29.17
C PRO A 55 1.43 10.08 -28.46
N GLN A 56 2.42 10.96 -28.58
CA GLN A 56 2.36 12.30 -27.99
C GLN A 56 1.24 13.16 -28.58
N GLU A 57 0.95 13.05 -29.89
CA GLU A 57 -0.18 13.75 -30.50
C GLU A 57 -1.53 13.24 -30.00
N ILE A 58 -1.66 11.92 -29.77
CA ILE A 58 -2.86 11.33 -29.19
C ILE A 58 -3.08 11.87 -27.77
N LEU A 59 -2.03 11.91 -26.94
CA LEU A 59 -2.11 12.46 -25.58
C LEU A 59 -2.53 13.93 -25.58
N ARG A 60 -1.92 14.77 -26.42
CA ARG A 60 -2.33 16.18 -26.58
C ARG A 60 -3.80 16.33 -26.96
N ARG A 61 -4.25 15.60 -27.99
CA ARG A 61 -5.63 15.69 -28.49
C ARG A 61 -6.66 15.13 -27.51
N SER A 62 -6.29 14.14 -26.72
CA SER A 62 -7.15 13.62 -25.65
C SER A 62 -7.32 14.60 -24.48
N GLY A 63 -6.48 15.63 -24.39
CA GLY A 63 -6.44 16.56 -23.26
C GLY A 63 -5.73 16.01 -22.03
N PHE A 64 -5.13 14.81 -22.12
CA PHE A 64 -4.47 14.16 -20.99
C PHE A 64 -3.28 14.98 -20.46
N ASP A 65 -2.52 15.63 -21.34
CA ASP A 65 -1.38 16.49 -20.96
C ASP A 65 -1.78 17.66 -20.07
N THR A 66 -3.02 18.14 -20.19
CA THR A 66 -3.55 19.19 -19.32
C THR A 66 -3.97 18.64 -17.95
N PHE A 67 -4.44 17.39 -17.90
CA PHE A 67 -4.91 16.75 -16.67
C PHE A 67 -3.78 16.15 -15.82
N ALA A 68 -2.76 15.58 -16.47
CA ALA A 68 -1.69 14.83 -15.81
C ALA A 68 -0.99 15.62 -14.68
N PRO A 69 -0.62 16.90 -14.83
CA PRO A 69 0.02 17.66 -13.74
C PRO A 69 -0.88 17.83 -12.51
N ARG A 70 -2.20 17.97 -12.71
CA ARG A 70 -3.16 18.09 -11.61
C ARG A 70 -3.30 16.75 -10.88
N PHE A 71 -3.36 15.66 -11.64
CA PHE A 71 -3.43 14.31 -11.08
C PHE A 71 -2.19 13.99 -10.23
N GLU A 72 -1.00 14.31 -10.72
CA GLU A 72 0.26 14.10 -9.98
C GLU A 72 0.26 14.86 -8.64
N ARG A 73 -0.18 16.13 -8.64
CA ARG A 73 -0.29 16.91 -7.40
C ARG A 73 -1.29 16.31 -6.42
N ALA A 74 -2.44 15.85 -6.90
CA ALA A 74 -3.44 15.20 -6.06
C ALA A 74 -2.91 13.92 -5.42
N LEU A 75 -2.15 13.12 -6.17
CA LEU A 75 -1.53 11.89 -5.66
C LEU A 75 -0.44 12.20 -4.60
N LYS A 76 0.38 13.22 -4.84
CA LYS A 76 1.37 13.69 -3.87
C LYS A 76 0.71 14.14 -2.56
N HIS A 77 -0.40 14.88 -2.66
CA HIS A 77 -1.15 15.32 -1.49
C HIS A 77 -1.79 14.16 -0.72
N ALA A 78 -2.38 13.18 -1.41
CA ALA A 78 -2.98 12.00 -0.77
C ALA A 78 -1.96 11.09 -0.08
N LYS A 79 -0.66 11.18 -0.45
CA LYS A 79 0.43 10.41 0.15
C LYS A 79 1.06 11.08 1.38
N SER A 80 0.69 12.34 1.66
CA SER A 80 1.18 13.11 2.81
C SER A 80 0.31 12.89 4.03
#